data_AF-A0A5K0YAX4-F1
#
_entry.id   AF-A0A5K0YAX4-F1
#
_cell.length_a   1.000
_cell.length_b   1.000
_cell.length_c   1.000
_cell.angle_alpha   90.00
_cell.angle_beta   90.00
_cell.angle_gamma   90.00
#
_symmetry.space_group_name_H-M   'P 1'
#
loop_
_entity.id
_entity.type
_entity.pdbx_description
1 polymer ?
#
loop_
_entity_poly.entity_id
_entity_poly.type
_entity_poly.pdbx_seq_one_letter_code
_entity_poly.pdbx_strand_id
1 'polypeptide(L)' 'MSEDEKLLKEAKKLPWEERLSHKNWKVRNDANIDLSALCDSITDPKDPRLREF' A
#
# COMPACT_ATOMS: atom_id res chain seq x y z
N MET A 1 19.75 2.00 -8.01
CA MET A 1 18.34 2.27 -7.71
C MET A 1 18.05 3.71 -8.04
N SER A 2 17.03 3.97 -8.85
CA SER A 2 16.60 5.34 -9.19
C SER A 2 16.12 6.09 -7.95
N GLU A 3 16.08 7.42 -7.99
CA GLU A 3 15.52 8.22 -6.90
C GLU A 3 14.07 7.84 -6.60
N ASP A 4 13.31 7.48 -7.64
CA ASP A 4 11.94 6.96 -7.51
C ASP A 4 11.91 5.63 -6.74
N GLU A 5 12.78 4.68 -7.06
CA GLU A 5 12.82 3.38 -6.36
C GLU A 5 13.20 3.53 -4.88
N LYS A 6 14.14 4.42 -4.57
CA LYS A 6 14.49 4.74 -3.17
C LYS A 6 13.31 5.37 -2.45
N LEU A 7 12.62 6.32 -3.09
CA LEU A 7 11.43 6.96 -2.53
C LEU A 7 10.32 5.95 -2.25
N LEU A 8 10.00 5.09 -3.22
CA LEU A 8 8.97 4.06 -3.06
C LEU A 8 9.33 3.09 -1.93
N LYS A 9 10.59 2.66 -1.83
CA LYS A 9 11.05 1.76 -0.78
C LYS A 9 10.93 2.38 0.62
N GLU A 10 11.25 3.66 0.77
CA GLU A 10 11.06 4.37 2.05
C GLU A 10 9.57 4.58 2.35
N ALA A 11 8.76 4.91 1.34
CA ALA A 11 7.33 5.10 1.50
C ALA A 11 6.60 3.82 1.96
N LYS A 12 7.08 2.63 1.59
CA LYS A 12 6.50 1.36 2.08
C LYS A 12 6.63 1.15 3.60
N LYS A 13 7.44 1.95 4.30
CA LYS A 13 7.54 1.92 5.78
C LYS A 13 6.47 2.78 6.46
N LEU A 14 5.80 3.66 5.71
CA LEU A 14 4.79 4.56 6.25
C LEU A 14 3.44 3.84 6.41
N PRO A 15 2.57 4.31 7.33
CA PRO A 15 1.19 3.87 7.43
C PRO A 15 0.38 4.07 6.14
N TRP A 16 -0.73 3.35 6.01
CA TRP A 16 -1.60 3.41 4.84
C TRP A 16 -2.10 4.82 4.52
N GLU A 17 -2.56 5.54 5.55
CA GLU A 17 -3.11 6.89 5.44
C GLU A 17 -2.07 7.86 4.87
N GLU A 18 -0.82 7.76 5.32
CA GLU A 18 0.29 8.59 4.86
C GLU A 18 0.68 8.26 3.41
N ARG A 19 0.67 6.98 3.03
CA ARG A 19 0.98 6.55 1.66
C ARG A 19 -0.11 6.97 0.67
N LEU A 20 -1.38 6.79 1.03
CA LEU A 20 -2.53 7.09 0.18
C LEU A 20 -2.76 8.60 0.01
N SER A 21 -2.42 9.40 1.01
CA SER A 21 -2.48 10.86 0.96
C SER A 21 -1.17 11.54 0.53
N HIS A 22 -0.13 10.76 0.20
CA HIS A 22 1.19 11.30 -0.09
C HIS A 22 1.20 12.30 -1.27
N LYS A 23 2.08 13.31 -1.21
CA LYS A 23 2.19 14.36 -2.25
C LYS A 23 2.68 13.84 -3.61
N ASN A 24 3.49 12.78 -3.60
CA ASN A 24 4.01 12.15 -4.82
C ASN A 24 3.00 11.13 -5.36
N TRP A 25 2.58 11.32 -6.61
CA TRP A 25 1.58 10.45 -7.26
C TRP A 25 2.03 8.99 -7.41
N LYS A 26 3.34 8.73 -7.58
CA LYS A 26 3.88 7.36 -7.68
C LYS A 26 3.74 6.61 -6.37
N VAL A 27 3.95 7.29 -5.23
CA VAL A 27 3.73 6.70 -3.89
C VAL A 27 2.26 6.34 -3.70
N ARG A 28 1.33 7.23 -4.09
CA ARG A 28 -0.10 6.94 -4.04
C ARG A 28 -0.49 5.78 -4.95
N ASN A 29 0.09 5.74 -6.15
CA ASN A 29 -0.16 4.67 -7.11
C ASN A 29 0.33 3.30 -6.60
N ASP A 30 1.56 3.25 -6.05
CA ASP A 30 2.11 2.04 -5.42
C ASP A 30 1.26 1.58 -4.22
N ALA A 31 0.78 2.51 -3.39
CA ALA A 31 -0.16 2.20 -2.32
C ALA A 31 -1.48 1.62 -2.84
N ASN A 32 -2.07 2.19 -3.89
CA ASN A 32 -3.29 1.66 -4.49
C ASN A 32 -3.10 0.26 -5.09
N ILE A 33 -1.93 -0.03 -5.68
CA ILE A 33 -1.59 -1.38 -6.17
C ILE A 33 -1.49 -2.37 -5.01
N ASP A 34 -0.75 -2.02 -3.95
CA ASP A 34 -0.63 -2.86 -2.76
C ASP A 34 -2.01 -3.11 -2.10
N LEU A 35 -2.88 -2.09 -2.07
CA LEU A 35 -4.24 -2.20 -1.54
C LEU A 35 -5.12 -3.13 -2.40
N SER A 36 -5.05 -3.01 -3.73
CA SER A 36 -5.75 -3.95 -4.63
C SER A 36 -5.28 -5.38 -4.39
N ALA A 37 -3.96 -5.61 -4.32
CA ALA A 37 -3.41 -6.94 -4.09
C ALA A 37 -3.84 -7.55 -2.75
N LEU A 38 -3.96 -6.72 -1.71
CA LEU A 38 -4.49 -7.14 -0.42
C LEU A 38 -5.98 -7.54 -0.53
N CYS A 39 -6.81 -6.71 -1.16
CA CYS A 39 -8.22 -7.01 -1.40
C CYS A 39 -8.40 -8.29 -2.22
N ASP A 40 -7.60 -8.49 -3.26
CA ASP A 40 -7.63 -9.70 -4.10
C ASP A 40 -7.19 -10.96 -3.32
N SER A 41 -6.36 -10.79 -2.28
CA SER A 41 -5.94 -11.90 -1.41
C SER A 41 -7.04 -12.39 -0.46
N ILE A 42 -8.06 -11.56 -0.22
CA ILE A 42 -9.19 -11.89 0.65
C ILE A 42 -10.18 -12.71 -0.17
N THR A 43 -10.16 -14.02 0.07
CA THR A 43 -10.99 -14.99 -0.67
C THR A 43 -12.15 -15.54 0.15
N ASP A 44 -12.13 -15.32 1.47
CA ASP A 44 -13.18 -15.73 2.41
C ASP A 44 -13.68 -14.50 3.20
N PRO A 45 -15.00 -14.27 3.32
CA PRO A 45 -15.54 -13.22 4.18
C PRO A 45 -15.22 -13.38 5.68
N LYS A 46 -14.66 -14.53 6.09
CA LYS A 46 -14.13 -14.81 7.43
C LYS A 46 -12.61 -14.71 7.51
N ASP A 47 -11.94 -14.17 6.48
CA ASP A 47 -10.49 -14.03 6.49
C ASP A 47 -10.04 -13.29 7.76
N PRO A 48 -9.16 -13.89 8.59
CA PRO A 48 -8.70 -13.29 9.83
C PRO A 48 -8.07 -11.91 9.65
N ARG A 49 -7.49 -11.62 8.48
CA ARG A 49 -6.86 -10.33 8.16
C ARG A 49 -7.87 -9.19 8.17
N LEU A 50 -9.14 -9.45 7.88
CA LEU A 50 -10.22 -8.46 7.99
C LEU A 50 -10.45 -7.97 9.42
N ARG A 51 -9.97 -8.71 10.44
CA ARG A 51 -10.07 -8.30 11.85
C ARG A 51 -8.92 -7.40 12.29
N GLU A 52 -7.86 -7.32 11.50
CA GLU A 52 -6.66 -6.52 11.79
C GLU A 52 -6.75 -5.09 11.24
N PHE A 53 -7.78 -4.80 10.43
CA PHE A 53 -8.16 -3.46 9.95
C PHE A 53 -9.33 -2.90 10.77
#